data_AF-A0A0G4LEV7-F1
#
_entry.id   AF-A0A0G4LEV7-F1
#
_cell.length_a   1.000
_cell.length_b   1.000
_cell.length_c   1.000
_cell.angle_alpha   90.00
_cell.angle_beta   90.00
_cell.angle_gamma   90.00
#
_symmetry.space_group_name_H-M   'P 1'
#
loop_
_entity.id
_entity.type
_entity.pdbx_description
1 polymer ?
#
loop_
_entity_poly.entity_id
_entity_poly.type
_entity_poly.pdbx_seq_one_letter_code
_entity_poly.pdbx_strand_id
1 'polypeptide(L)'
;MSSRYDARREQRNKDNDAWETNRMLVSGVAQRRDMAADFDDDEATRVHLLVHELRPPFLDGRTIFTKQLEPVPAVRDYQSDMAVFSRKGSKVVKEARQQRE
;
A
#
# COMPACT_ATOMS: atom_id res chain seq x y z
N MET A 1 -37.71 27.76 38.51
CA MET A 1 -36.30 28.12 38.71
C MET A 1 -35.70 28.46 37.35
N SER A 2 -35.42 29.73 37.09
CA SER A 2 -34.88 30.17 35.79
C SER A 2 -33.48 29.60 35.59
N SER A 3 -33.32 28.75 34.57
CA SER A 3 -32.02 28.20 34.17
C SER A 3 -31.10 29.35 33.80
N ARG A 4 -29.94 29.45 34.45
CA ARG A 4 -28.94 30.48 34.12
C ARG A 4 -28.37 30.14 32.75
N TYR A 5 -28.70 30.98 31.78
CA TYR A 5 -28.16 30.92 30.44
C TYR A 5 -26.64 31.12 30.49
N ASP A 6 -25.88 30.07 30.19
CA ASP A 6 -24.41 30.10 30.15
C ASP A 6 -23.96 30.25 28.69
N ALA A 7 -23.66 31.49 28.31
CA ALA A 7 -23.26 31.86 26.95
C ALA A 7 -22.01 31.09 26.46
N ARG A 8 -21.11 30.69 27.37
CA ARG A 8 -19.92 29.90 27.01
C ARG A 8 -20.28 28.46 26.66
N ARG A 9 -21.31 27.91 27.31
CA ARG A 9 -21.80 26.56 27.01
C ARG A 9 -22.47 26.54 25.65
N GLU A 10 -23.24 27.56 25.30
CA GLU A 10 -23.87 27.65 23.98
C GLU A 10 -22.84 27.80 22.84
N GLN A 11 -21.79 28.60 23.05
CA GLN A 11 -20.70 28.71 22.06
C GLN A 11 -20.02 27.36 21.81
N ARG A 12 -19.68 26.61 22.87
CA ARG A 12 -19.09 25.27 22.70
C ARG A 12 -20.02 24.30 21.99
N ASN A 13 -21.32 24.36 22.27
CA ASN A 13 -22.29 23.50 21.59
C ASN A 13 -22.38 23.86 20.11
N LYS A 14 -22.44 25.15 19.75
CA LYS A 14 -22.44 25.60 18.35
C LYS A 14 -21.19 25.19 17.60
N ASP A 15 -20.02 25.29 18.23
CA ASP A 15 -18.75 24.88 17.63
C ASP A 15 -18.69 23.36 17.43
N ASN A 16 -19.17 22.59 18.41
CA ASN A 16 -19.27 21.13 18.29
C ASN A 16 -20.24 20.72 17.17
N ASP A 17 -21.42 21.33 17.12
CA ASP A 17 -22.43 21.04 16.09
C ASP A 17 -21.88 21.39 14.70
N ALA A 18 -21.17 22.52 14.55
CA ALA A 18 -20.51 22.92 13.31
C ALA A 18 -19.40 21.94 12.92
N TRP A 19 -18.65 21.43 13.89
CA TRP A 19 -17.60 20.44 13.65
C TRP A 19 -18.18 19.08 13.23
N GLU A 20 -19.23 18.63 13.91
CA GLU A 20 -19.92 17.37 13.61
C GLU A 20 -20.58 17.41 12.23
N THR A 21 -21.28 18.51 11.89
CA THR A 21 -21.91 18.69 10.58
C THR A 21 -20.90 18.71 9.43
N ASN A 22 -19.77 19.41 9.61
CA ASN A 22 -18.68 19.39 8.63
C ASN A 22 -18.08 17.99 8.47
N ARG A 23 -17.93 17.24 9.57
CA ARG A 23 -17.43 15.86 9.52
C ARG A 23 -18.40 14.92 8.79
N MET A 24 -19.70 15.07 9.02
CA MET A 24 -20.74 14.30 8.33
C MET A 24 -20.85 14.64 6.84
N LEU A 25 -20.61 15.90 6.46
CA LEU A 25 -20.63 16.34 5.06
C LEU A 25 -19.43 15.79 4.29
N VAL A 26 -18.24 15.82 4.88
CA VAL A 26 -17.02 15.24 4.27
C VAL A 26 -17.11 13.72 4.15
N SER A 27 -17.71 13.04 5.13
CA SER A 27 -17.91 11.58 5.06
C SER A 27 -19.06 11.16 4.14
N GLY A 28 -19.78 12.12 3.52
CA GLY A 28 -20.89 11.85 2.60
C GLY A 28 -22.17 11.35 3.27
N VAL A 29 -22.22 11.34 4.62
CA VAL A 29 -23.36 10.83 5.40
C VAL A 29 -24.48 11.88 5.54
N ALA A 30 -24.15 13.17 5.50
CA ALA A 30 -25.14 14.24 5.55
C ALA A 30 -25.50 14.76 4.15
N GLN A 31 -26.66 14.35 3.64
CA GLN A 31 -27.35 15.08 2.57
C GLN A 31 -27.89 16.39 3.16
N ARG A 32 -27.64 17.54 2.49
CA ARG A 32 -28.24 18.82 2.91
C ARG A 32 -29.76 18.67 2.90
N ARG A 33 -30.37 18.82 4.07
CA ARG A 33 -31.81 18.72 4.26
C ARG A 33 -32.44 20.05 3.84
N ASP A 34 -32.50 20.30 2.54
CA ASP A 34 -33.32 21.38 2.00
C ASP A 34 -34.78 20.92 2.06
N MET A 35 -35.55 21.54 2.96
CA MET A 35 -36.98 21.32 3.11
C MET A 35 -37.73 21.83 1.87
N ALA A 36 -38.02 20.94 0.92
CA ALA A 36 -39.19 21.05 0.06
C ALA A 36 -39.54 19.67 -0.53
N ALA A 37 -40.70 19.17 -0.10
CA ALA A 37 -41.59 18.21 -0.78
C ALA A 37 -40.95 17.18 -1.74
N ASP A 38 -40.93 15.90 -1.35
CA ASP A 38 -41.98 14.94 -1.73
C ASP A 38 -41.74 13.62 -1.00
N PHE A 39 -42.81 12.98 -0.55
CA PHE A 39 -42.76 11.63 0.00
C PHE A 39 -43.06 10.68 -1.16
N ASP A 40 -42.02 10.15 -1.81
CA ASP A 40 -42.15 8.91 -2.59
C ASP A 40 -41.13 7.90 -2.06
N ASP A 41 -41.70 6.90 -1.38
CA ASP A 41 -41.07 5.75 -0.78
C ASP A 41 -40.63 4.79 -1.93
N ASP A 42 -39.55 4.04 -1.72
CA ASP A 42 -39.04 2.97 -2.60
C ASP A 42 -38.03 3.29 -3.71
N GLU A 43 -36.97 4.05 -3.41
CA GLU A 43 -35.68 3.75 -4.05
C GLU A 43 -34.61 3.55 -2.99
N ALA A 44 -34.47 2.27 -2.59
CA ALA A 44 -33.49 1.78 -1.63
C ALA A 44 -32.17 2.54 -1.74
N THR A 45 -31.82 3.30 -0.69
CA THR A 45 -30.60 4.10 -0.57
C THR A 45 -29.37 3.24 -0.88
N ARG A 46 -28.99 3.17 -2.15
CA ARG A 46 -27.85 2.37 -2.60
C ARG A 46 -26.60 3.20 -2.36
N VAL A 47 -25.96 2.94 -1.22
CA VAL A 47 -24.70 3.59 -0.86
C VAL A 47 -23.59 3.03 -1.75
N HIS A 48 -23.10 3.84 -2.69
CA HIS A 48 -21.96 3.50 -3.52
C HIS A 48 -20.66 3.87 -2.77
N LEU A 49 -19.98 2.86 -2.22
CA LEU A 49 -18.68 3.03 -1.56
C LEU A 49 -17.56 3.02 -2.62
N LEU A 50 -16.91 4.16 -2.82
CA LEU A 50 -15.67 4.26 -3.59
C LEU A 50 -14.49 4.12 -2.62
N VAL A 51 -13.91 2.93 -2.57
CA VAL A 51 -12.71 2.66 -1.77
C VAL A 51 -11.48 2.87 -2.65
N HIS A 52 -10.69 3.89 -2.34
CA HIS A 52 -9.36 4.03 -2.93
C HIS A 52 -8.36 3.23 -2.10
N GLU A 53 -7.81 2.17 -2.68
CA GLU A 53 -6.69 1.47 -2.09
C GLU A 53 -5.40 2.29 -2.33
N LEU A 54 -5.09 3.20 -1.40
CA LEU A 54 -3.84 3.94 -1.36
C LEU A 54 -2.72 3.04 -0.82
N ARG A 55 -2.30 2.06 -1.64
CA ARG A 55 -1.08 1.32 -1.35
C ARG A 55 0.10 2.19 -1.77
N PRO A 56 0.98 2.60 -0.83
CA PRO A 56 2.11 3.42 -1.20
C PRO A 56 3.03 2.63 -2.15
N PRO A 57 3.74 3.29 -3.07
CA PRO A 57 4.44 2.62 -4.18
C PRO A 57 5.48 1.59 -3.73
N PHE A 58 6.01 1.69 -2.50
CA PHE A 58 6.92 0.72 -1.91
C PHE A 58 6.24 -0.60 -1.47
N LEU A 59 4.92 -0.63 -1.38
CA LEU A 59 4.08 -1.80 -1.08
C LEU A 59 3.38 -2.36 -2.33
N ASP A 60 3.59 -1.76 -3.50
CA ASP A 60 2.95 -2.16 -4.77
C ASP A 60 3.64 -3.39 -5.42
N GLY A 61 4.70 -3.94 -4.80
CA GLY A 61 5.41 -5.14 -5.27
C GLY A 61 6.14 -4.99 -6.62
N ARG A 62 5.97 -3.84 -7.29
CA ARG A 62 6.59 -3.48 -8.56
C ARG A 62 7.98 -2.84 -8.40
N THR A 63 8.40 -2.55 -7.17
CA THR A 63 9.73 -2.01 -6.90
C THR A 63 10.78 -3.11 -6.92
N ILE A 64 11.51 -3.19 -8.04
CA ILE A 64 12.74 -3.96 -8.15
C ILE A 64 13.82 -3.17 -7.38
N PHE A 65 14.19 -3.66 -6.19
CA PHE A 65 15.22 -3.03 -5.33
C PHE A 65 16.63 -3.12 -5.91
N THR A 66 16.81 -3.87 -7.00
CA THR A 66 18.08 -4.07 -7.66
C THR A 66 18.08 -3.35 -9.01
N LYS A 67 19.20 -2.74 -9.36
CA LYS A 67 19.46 -2.29 -10.74
C LYS A 67 19.94 -3.43 -11.64
N GLN A 68 20.01 -4.64 -11.08
CA GLN A 68 20.59 -5.83 -11.68
C GLN A 68 19.48 -6.57 -12.43
N LEU A 69 19.32 -6.24 -13.71
CA LEU A 69 18.35 -6.88 -14.61
C LEU A 69 18.82 -8.27 -15.07
N GLU A 70 20.13 -8.43 -15.28
CA GLU A 70 20.74 -9.67 -15.76
C GLU A 70 21.53 -10.38 -14.66
N PRO A 71 21.54 -11.72 -14.63
CA PRO A 71 22.34 -12.49 -13.68
C PRO A 71 23.83 -12.14 -13.77
N VAL A 72 24.51 -11.98 -12.63
CA VAL A 72 25.98 -11.80 -12.62
C VAL A 72 26.65 -13.13 -13.01
N PRO A 73 27.51 -13.16 -14.03
CA PRO A 73 28.32 -14.35 -14.30
C PRO A 73 29.31 -14.56 -13.14
N ALA A 74 29.39 -15.80 -12.64
CA ALA A 74 30.29 -16.15 -11.53
C ALA A 74 31.79 -15.97 -11.89
N VAL A 75 32.12 -15.98 -13.18
CA VAL A 75 33.48 -15.78 -13.70
C VAL A 75 33.46 -14.56 -14.63
N ARG A 76 34.33 -13.60 -14.35
CA ARG A 76 34.41 -12.33 -15.10
C ARG A 76 34.97 -12.51 -16.51
N ASP A 77 35.96 -13.38 -16.68
CA ASP A 77 36.58 -13.71 -17.97
C ASP A 77 36.77 -15.23 -18.09
N TYR A 78 36.03 -15.84 -19.01
CA TYR A 78 36.04 -17.27 -19.26
C TYR A 78 37.29 -17.75 -20.01
N GLN A 79 37.99 -16.88 -20.72
CA GLN A 79 39.21 -17.22 -21.44
C GLN A 79 40.47 -17.11 -20.58
N SER A 80 40.36 -16.49 -19.39
CA SER A 80 41.47 -16.41 -18.45
C SER A 80 42.02 -17.79 -18.10
N ASP A 81 43.35 -17.91 -18.05
CA ASP A 81 44.04 -19.17 -17.77
C ASP A 81 43.56 -19.81 -16.45
N MET A 82 43.30 -18.99 -15.43
CA MET A 82 42.78 -19.44 -14.15
C MET A 82 41.41 -20.12 -14.29
N ALA A 83 40.48 -19.53 -15.06
CA ALA A 83 39.16 -20.11 -15.29
C ALA A 83 39.25 -21.43 -16.09
N VAL A 84 40.10 -21.46 -17.11
CA VAL A 84 40.32 -22.63 -17.97
C VAL A 84 40.92 -23.79 -17.17
N PHE A 85 41.97 -23.53 -16.36
CA PHE A 85 42.60 -24.57 -15.55
C PHE A 85 41.69 -25.10 -14.46
N SER A 86 40.94 -24.22 -13.80
CA SER A 86 39.95 -24.61 -12.78
C SER A 86 38.87 -25.52 -13.37
N ARG A 87 38.41 -25.23 -14.60
CA ARG A 87 37.41 -26.03 -15.31
C ARG A 87 37.97 -27.38 -15.78
N LYS A 88 39.24 -27.43 -16.20
CA LYS A 88 39.92 -28.66 -16.66
C LYS A 88 40.19 -29.64 -15.49
N GLY A 89 40.45 -29.10 -14.30
CA GLY A 89 40.74 -29.86 -13.10
C GLY A 89 42.11 -30.55 -13.12
N SER A 90 42.46 -31.22 -12.01
CA SER A 90 43.75 -31.91 -11.86
C SER A 90 43.72 -33.30 -12.52
N LYS A 91 44.66 -33.52 -13.45
CA LYS A 91 44.84 -34.81 -14.12
C LYS A 91 45.17 -35.93 -13.11
N VAL A 92 46.07 -35.65 -12.17
CA VAL A 92 46.51 -36.61 -11.14
C VAL A 92 45.33 -37.06 -10.27
N VAL A 93 44.47 -36.12 -9.87
CA VAL A 93 43.28 -36.44 -9.06
C VAL A 93 42.29 -37.30 -9.84
N LYS A 94 42.12 -37.03 -11.13
CA LYS A 94 41.24 -37.82 -12.01
C LYS A 94 41.74 -39.26 -12.15
N GLU A 95 43.04 -39.45 -12.36
CA GLU A 95 43.67 -40.78 -12.46
C GLU A 95 43.58 -41.55 -11.14
N ALA A 96 43.85 -40.88 -10.01
CA ALA A 96 43.74 -41.51 -8.69
C ALA A 96 42.30 -41.95 -8.37
N ARG A 97 41.27 -41.18 -8.78
CA ARG A 97 39.86 -41.59 -8.62
C ARG A 97 39.52 -42.81 -9.48
N GLN A 98 39.99 -42.85 -10.73
CA GLN A 98 39.76 -43.98 -11.64
C GLN A 98 40.40 -45.28 -11.18
N GLN A 99 41.53 -45.23 -10.48
CA GLN A 99 42.18 -46.43 -9.93
C GLN A 99 41.49 -46.95 -8.66
N ARG A 100 40.69 -46.11 -7.99
CA ARG A 100 40.04 -46.43 -6.71
C ARG A 100 38.62 -46.97 -6.89
N GLU A 101 37.95 -46.60 -7.99
CA GLU A 101 36.73 -47.26 -8.48
C GLU A 101 37.10 -48.54 -9.27
#